data_AF-A0A9N9J4Y4-F1
#
_entry.id   AF-A0A9N9J4Y4-F1
#
_cell.length_a   1.000
_cell.length_b   1.000
_cell.length_c   1.000
_cell.angle_alpha   90.00
_cell.angle_beta   90.00
_cell.angle_gamma   90.00
#
_symmetry.space_group_name_H-M   'P 1'
#
loop_
_entity.id
_entity.type
_entity.pdbx_description
1 polymer ?
#
loop_
_entity_poly.entity_id
_entity_poly.type
_entity_poly.pdbx_seq_one_letter_code
_entity_poly.pdbx_strand_id
1 'polypeptide(L)'
;CGVFVCAYTHMSLWMMAGERQAKRVRELYFASILRQDIAFFDSSSTGDVTTRISGDISLYQEGISEKVGLIIQFTTTFIAGFVIAFTKGWKLSLVLCAVFPLMAIAGGIMAKAISNDTTKGQDAYAAAGGVAEQAISGIRTVVSFGGQEREINRYIANLEYAYKAGRKKAIVSGIGLGSMMLIMYGSYGLAFWYGSILIVNHDMSGADVLNVFFAIFIGAFSVGNAAPHITS
;
A
#
# COMPACT_ATOMS: atom_id res chain seq x y z
N CYS A 1 22.62 17.49 11.54
CA CYS A 1 23.27 17.86 10.26
C CYS A 1 23.63 16.65 9.40
N GLY A 2 24.30 15.61 9.93
CA GLY A 2 24.70 14.43 9.13
C GLY A 2 23.55 13.69 8.44
N VAL A 3 22.45 13.41 9.16
CA VAL A 3 21.27 12.71 8.59
C VAL A 3 20.66 13.48 7.42
N PHE A 4 20.59 14.81 7.50
CA PHE A 4 20.05 15.63 6.42
C PHE A 4 20.89 15.51 5.14
N VAL A 5 22.22 15.60 5.28
CA VAL A 5 23.15 15.46 4.14
C VAL A 5 23.07 14.05 3.55
N CYS A 6 23.07 13.01 4.39
CA CYS A 6 22.98 11.62 3.92
C CYS A 6 21.64 11.33 3.22
N ALA A 7 20.52 11.79 3.77
CA ALA A 7 19.21 11.60 3.15
C ALA A 7 19.10 12.32 1.82
N TYR A 8 19.57 13.57 1.75
CA TYR A 8 19.56 14.37 0.53
C TYR A 8 20.44 13.75 -0.57
N THR A 9 21.66 13.34 -0.22
CA THR A 9 22.59 12.71 -1.17
C THR A 9 22.08 11.35 -1.64
N HIS A 10 21.57 10.51 -0.73
CA HIS A 10 20.96 9.23 -1.09
C HIS A 10 19.80 9.39 -2.09
N MET A 11 18.83 10.24 -1.77
CA MET A 11 17.65 10.45 -2.64
C MET A 11 18.03 11.07 -3.99
N SER A 12 18.92 12.07 -3.98
CA SER A 12 19.35 12.73 -5.23
C SER A 12 20.12 11.79 -6.14
N LEU A 13 21.01 10.94 -5.61
CA LEU A 13 21.77 9.97 -6.40
C LEU A 13 20.87 8.92 -7.06
N TRP A 14 19.90 8.38 -6.31
CA TRP A 14 18.91 7.44 -6.85
C TRP A 14 18.04 8.07 -7.92
N MET A 15 17.58 9.31 -7.69
CA MET A 15 16.76 10.03 -8.66
C MET A 15 17.55 10.35 -9.95
N MET A 16 18.79 10.82 -9.83
CA MET A 16 19.66 11.06 -10.99
C MET A 16 19.98 9.78 -11.77
N ALA A 17 20.22 8.66 -11.07
CA ALA A 17 20.47 7.38 -11.72
C ALA A 17 19.22 6.91 -12.49
N GLY A 18 18.05 6.95 -11.86
CA GLY A 18 16.79 6.54 -12.50
C GLY A 18 16.43 7.38 -13.71
N GLU A 19 16.58 8.72 -13.64
CA GLU A 19 16.37 9.64 -14.78
C GLU A 19 17.29 9.30 -15.97
N ARG A 20 18.58 9.03 -15.71
CA ARG A 20 19.52 8.65 -16.78
C ARG A 20 19.13 7.33 -17.44
N GLN A 21 18.70 6.34 -16.65
CA GLN A 21 18.25 5.05 -17.19
C GLN A 21 16.95 5.20 -17.98
N ALA A 22 15.97 5.94 -17.45
CA ALA A 22 14.70 6.21 -18.12
C ALA A 22 14.90 6.93 -19.45
N LYS A 23 15.78 7.93 -19.50
CA LYS A 23 16.18 8.60 -20.75
C LYS A 23 16.73 7.59 -21.77
N ARG A 24 17.66 6.73 -21.34
CA ARG A 24 18.27 5.72 -22.23
C ARG A 24 17.23 4.73 -22.76
N VAL A 25 16.32 4.27 -21.90
CA VAL A 25 15.21 3.39 -22.29
C VAL A 25 14.30 4.09 -23.29
N ARG A 26 13.96 5.37 -23.08
CA ARG A 26 13.13 6.15 -24.01
C ARG A 26 13.78 6.30 -25.39
N GLU A 27 15.08 6.57 -25.45
CA GLU A 27 15.83 6.62 -26.71
C GLU A 27 15.83 5.27 -27.45
N LEU A 28 16.13 4.18 -26.74
CA LEU A 28 16.18 2.83 -27.32
C LEU A 28 14.81 2.34 -27.77
N TYR A 29 13.77 2.62 -26.99
CA TYR A 29 12.40 2.25 -27.32
C TYR A 29 11.91 2.99 -28.57
N PHE A 30 12.17 4.29 -28.67
CA PHE A 30 11.84 5.07 -29.87
C PHE A 30 12.61 4.59 -31.11
N ALA A 31 13.91 4.33 -30.97
CA ALA A 31 14.72 3.77 -32.05
C ALA A 31 14.26 2.38 -32.50
N SER A 32 13.71 1.57 -31.58
CA SER A 32 13.21 0.23 -31.88
C SER A 32 11.87 0.28 -32.62
N ILE A 33 10.96 1.17 -32.22
CA ILE A 33 9.67 1.36 -32.90
C ILE A 33 9.86 1.81 -34.35
N LEU A 34 10.81 2.71 -34.62
CA LEU A 34 11.09 3.16 -35.98
C LEU A 34 11.66 2.06 -36.89
N ARG A 35 12.12 0.93 -36.33
CA ARG A 35 12.63 -0.23 -37.08
C ARG A 35 11.57 -1.30 -37.31
N GLN A 36 10.35 -1.11 -36.81
CA GLN A 36 9.30 -2.13 -36.83
C GLN A 36 8.52 -2.10 -38.15
N ASP A 37 8.05 -3.27 -38.60
CA ASP A 37 7.33 -3.41 -39.87
C ASP A 37 5.94 -2.76 -39.82
N ILE A 38 5.41 -2.41 -41.00
CA ILE A 38 4.07 -1.80 -41.16
C ILE A 38 2.97 -2.66 -40.54
N ALA A 39 3.10 -4.00 -40.59
CA ALA A 39 2.16 -4.92 -39.95
C ALA A 39 2.02 -4.72 -38.43
N PHE A 40 3.08 -4.24 -37.75
CA PHE A 40 3.00 -3.88 -36.33
C PHE A 40 2.12 -2.65 -36.13
N PHE A 41 2.24 -1.63 -36.97
CA PHE A 41 1.42 -0.42 -36.92
C PHE A 41 -0.02 -0.66 -37.38
N ASP A 42 -0.27 -1.65 -38.24
CA ASP A 42 -1.64 -2.06 -38.59
C ASP A 42 -2.33 -2.78 -37.42
N SER A 43 -1.56 -3.47 -36.57
CA SER A 43 -2.09 -4.18 -35.39
C SER A 43 -2.17 -3.32 -34.11
N SER A 44 -1.39 -2.24 -34.02
CA SER A 44 -1.23 -1.42 -32.82
C SER A 44 -1.60 0.03 -33.11
N SER A 45 -2.52 0.60 -32.32
CA SER A 45 -2.88 2.02 -32.46
C SER A 45 -1.68 2.92 -32.16
N THR A 46 -1.41 3.90 -33.02
CA THR A 46 -0.37 4.92 -32.81
C THR A 46 -0.53 5.66 -31.47
N GLY A 47 -1.78 5.80 -30.99
CA GLY A 47 -2.09 6.36 -29.68
C GLY A 47 -1.59 5.50 -28.52
N ASP A 48 -1.67 4.18 -28.64
CA ASP A 48 -1.19 3.24 -27.62
C ASP A 48 0.34 3.31 -27.54
N VAL A 49 1.02 3.30 -28.67
CA VAL A 49 2.49 3.37 -28.73
C VAL A 49 3.01 4.66 -28.05
N THR A 50 2.36 5.79 -28.31
CA THR A 50 2.72 7.09 -27.71
C THR A 50 2.44 7.12 -26.21
N THR A 51 1.34 6.50 -25.79
CA THR A 51 0.96 6.38 -24.38
C THR A 51 1.96 5.51 -23.62
N ARG A 52 2.45 4.41 -24.21
CA ARG A 52 3.46 3.55 -23.58
C ARG A 52 4.83 4.21 -23.43
N ILE A 53 5.26 5.04 -24.38
CA ILE A 53 6.51 5.82 -24.28
C ILE A 53 6.48 6.79 -23.09
N SER A 54 5.33 7.40 -22.86
CA SER A 54 5.20 8.44 -21.84
C SER A 54 4.80 7.85 -20.49
N GLY A 55 3.80 6.96 -20.47
CA GLY A 55 3.26 6.32 -19.28
C GLY A 55 4.16 5.23 -18.72
N ASP A 56 4.34 4.14 -19.46
CA ASP A 56 5.05 2.94 -18.96
C ASP A 56 6.51 3.26 -18.60
N ILE A 57 7.18 4.11 -19.38
CA ILE A 57 8.57 4.52 -19.09
C ILE A 57 8.65 5.41 -17.84
N SER A 58 7.65 6.27 -17.60
CA SER A 58 7.63 7.11 -16.39
C SER A 58 7.33 6.29 -15.15
N LEU A 59 6.43 5.30 -15.25
CA LEU A 59 6.18 4.35 -14.17
C LEU A 59 7.42 3.50 -13.85
N TYR A 60 8.12 3.04 -14.90
CA TYR A 60 9.39 2.33 -14.77
C TYR A 60 10.46 3.19 -14.07
N GLN A 61 10.53 4.47 -14.42
CA GLN A 61 11.41 5.42 -13.77
C GLN A 61 11.08 5.57 -12.28
N GLU A 62 9.82 5.80 -11.93
CA GLU A 62 9.38 5.94 -10.53
C GLU A 62 9.76 4.70 -9.71
N GLY A 63 9.56 3.51 -10.26
CA GLY A 63 9.95 2.24 -9.63
C GLY A 63 11.45 2.16 -9.31
N ILE A 64 12.31 2.40 -10.28
CA ILE A 64 13.77 2.23 -10.11
C ILE A 64 14.42 3.37 -9.34
N SER A 65 13.88 4.59 -9.45
CA SER A 65 14.43 5.76 -8.78
C SER A 65 14.03 5.82 -7.30
N GLU A 66 12.73 5.96 -7.03
CA GLU A 66 12.25 6.29 -5.69
C GLU A 66 11.97 5.03 -4.87
N LYS A 67 11.24 4.06 -5.44
CA LYS A 67 10.78 2.88 -4.68
C LYS A 67 11.94 2.01 -4.22
N VAL A 68 12.92 1.74 -5.07
CA VAL A 68 14.10 0.93 -4.72
C VAL A 68 14.91 1.56 -3.58
N GLY A 69 15.14 2.88 -3.63
CA GLY A 69 15.84 3.59 -2.58
C GLY A 69 15.13 3.49 -1.23
N LEU A 70 13.81 3.65 -1.22
CA LEU A 70 12.97 3.51 -0.03
C LEU A 70 12.96 2.07 0.51
N ILE A 71 12.87 1.06 -0.35
CA ILE A 71 12.91 -0.36 0.07
C ILE A 71 14.24 -0.65 0.77
N ILE A 72 15.37 -0.27 0.17
CA ILE A 72 16.69 -0.49 0.77
C ILE A 72 16.80 0.23 2.12
N GLN A 73 16.31 1.47 2.21
CA GLN A 73 16.28 2.22 3.46
C GLN A 73 15.46 1.50 4.54
N PHE A 74 14.24 1.08 4.23
CA PHE A 74 13.37 0.42 5.18
C PHE A 74 13.89 -0.96 5.59
N THR A 75 14.44 -1.75 4.66
CA THR A 75 15.07 -3.05 4.96
C THR A 75 16.30 -2.87 5.85
N THR A 76 17.15 -1.87 5.56
CA THR A 76 18.33 -1.59 6.39
C THR A 76 17.92 -1.13 7.79
N THR A 77 16.90 -0.28 7.89
CA THR A 77 16.37 0.21 9.18
C THR A 77 15.78 -0.93 10.01
N PHE A 78 15.05 -1.87 9.37
CA PHE A 78 14.54 -3.07 10.01
C PHE A 78 15.68 -3.93 10.58
N ILE A 79 16.68 -4.26 9.78
CA ILE A 79 17.82 -5.07 10.22
C ILE A 79 18.58 -4.38 11.35
N ALA A 80 18.89 -3.09 11.19
CA ALA A 80 19.60 -2.32 12.21
C ALA A 80 18.82 -2.24 13.53
N GLY A 81 17.51 -1.98 13.48
CA GLY A 81 16.64 -1.93 14.66
C GLY A 81 16.62 -3.24 15.42
N PHE A 82 16.52 -4.37 14.72
CA PHE A 82 16.57 -5.70 15.34
C PHE A 82 17.94 -5.99 15.95
N VAL A 83 19.04 -5.70 15.25
CA VAL A 83 20.40 -5.90 15.79
C VAL A 83 20.63 -5.08 17.07
N ILE A 84 20.19 -3.83 17.09
CA ILE A 84 20.31 -2.97 18.29
C ILE A 84 19.45 -3.53 19.44
N ALA A 85 18.24 -3.99 19.15
CA ALA A 85 17.35 -4.55 20.16
C ALA A 85 17.92 -5.83 20.81
N PHE A 86 18.38 -6.77 19.99
CA PHE A 86 18.93 -8.04 20.47
C PHE A 86 20.27 -7.87 21.23
N THR A 87 21.08 -6.87 20.87
CA THR A 87 22.35 -6.59 21.58
C THR A 87 22.13 -5.91 22.94
N LYS A 88 21.12 -5.05 23.06
CA LYS A 88 20.83 -4.31 24.30
C LYS A 88 20.02 -5.10 25.32
N GLY A 89 19.08 -5.93 24.87
CA GLY A 89 18.20 -6.66 25.77
C GLY A 89 17.43 -7.75 25.06
N TRP A 90 18.02 -8.95 24.98
CA TRP A 90 17.41 -10.09 24.29
C TRP A 90 16.10 -10.58 24.92
N LYS A 91 15.99 -10.52 26.27
CA LYS A 91 14.77 -10.94 27.00
C LYS A 91 13.56 -10.09 26.62
N LEU A 92 13.70 -8.76 26.66
CA LEU A 92 12.63 -7.83 26.28
C LEU A 92 12.32 -7.89 24.78
N SER A 93 13.37 -8.05 23.95
CA SER A 93 13.22 -8.14 22.49
C SER A 93 12.40 -9.35 22.06
N LEU A 94 12.59 -10.51 22.71
CA LEU A 94 11.81 -11.72 22.43
C LEU A 94 10.31 -11.54 22.74
N VAL A 95 10.00 -10.90 23.87
CA VAL A 95 8.61 -10.62 24.27
C VAL A 95 7.93 -9.73 23.24
N LEU A 96 8.61 -8.68 22.78
CA LEU A 96 8.10 -7.80 21.73
C LEU A 96 7.99 -8.52 20.38
N CYS A 97 8.95 -9.40 20.05
CA CYS A 97 8.88 -10.22 18.85
C CYS A 97 7.67 -11.15 18.84
N ALA A 98 7.24 -11.67 19.98
CA ALA A 98 6.06 -12.53 20.08
C ALA A 98 4.74 -11.80 19.76
N VAL A 99 4.71 -10.47 19.91
CA VAL A 99 3.53 -9.65 19.57
C VAL A 99 3.41 -9.44 18.05
N PHE A 100 4.52 -9.47 17.29
CA PHE A 100 4.48 -9.23 15.85
C PHE A 100 3.66 -10.25 15.06
N PRO A 101 3.81 -11.57 15.24
CA PRO A 101 2.97 -12.57 14.58
C PRO A 101 1.48 -12.34 14.87
N LEU A 102 1.14 -12.00 16.12
CA LEU A 102 -0.25 -11.72 16.50
C LEU A 102 -0.79 -10.51 15.74
N MET A 103 -0.01 -9.44 15.66
CA MET A 103 -0.38 -8.23 14.91
C MET A 103 -0.46 -8.50 13.40
N ALA A 104 0.45 -9.30 12.86
CA ALA A 104 0.48 -9.69 11.45
C ALA A 104 -0.72 -10.57 11.07
N ILE A 105 -1.13 -11.51 11.93
CA ILE A 105 -2.32 -12.35 11.71
C ILE A 105 -3.58 -11.47 11.73
N ALA A 106 -3.74 -10.63 12.76
CA ALA A 106 -4.88 -9.72 12.85
C ALA A 106 -4.96 -8.79 11.63
N GLY A 107 -3.81 -8.26 11.19
CA GLY A 107 -3.73 -7.41 10.01
C GLY A 107 -3.98 -8.14 8.70
N GLY A 108 -3.49 -9.36 8.55
CA GLY A 108 -3.74 -10.20 7.37
C GLY A 108 -5.23 -10.55 7.22
N ILE A 109 -5.90 -10.88 8.33
CA ILE A 109 -7.35 -11.14 8.33
C ILE A 109 -8.12 -9.87 7.94
N MET A 110 -7.76 -8.72 8.52
CA MET A 110 -8.39 -7.44 8.20
C MET A 110 -8.16 -7.05 6.72
N ALA A 111 -6.93 -7.14 6.22
CA ALA A 111 -6.60 -6.81 4.85
C ALA A 111 -7.37 -7.68 3.86
N LYS A 112 -7.48 -9.00 4.13
CA LYS A 112 -8.26 -9.93 3.32
C LYS A 112 -9.76 -9.60 3.36
N ALA A 113 -10.30 -9.28 4.53
CA ALA A 113 -11.71 -8.92 4.69
C ALA A 113 -12.04 -7.62 3.93
N ILE A 114 -11.20 -6.59 4.08
CA ILE A 114 -11.37 -5.30 3.38
C ILE A 114 -11.23 -5.46 1.87
N SER A 115 -10.25 -6.23 1.40
CA SER A 115 -10.07 -6.50 -0.04
C SER A 115 -11.31 -7.17 -0.63
N ASN A 116 -11.80 -8.25 -0.02
CA ASN A 116 -12.98 -8.97 -0.49
C ASN A 116 -14.26 -8.10 -0.47
N ASP A 117 -14.45 -7.31 0.58
CA ASP A 117 -15.60 -6.39 0.66
C ASP A 117 -15.47 -5.20 -0.29
N THR A 118 -14.24 -4.79 -0.64
CA THR A 118 -14.00 -3.74 -1.65
C THR A 118 -14.36 -4.23 -3.04
N THR A 119 -13.95 -5.44 -3.42
CA THR A 119 -14.33 -6.05 -4.71
C THR A 119 -15.84 -6.14 -4.84
N LYS A 120 -16.53 -6.70 -3.84
CA LYS A 120 -17.99 -6.79 -3.84
C LYS A 120 -18.69 -5.43 -3.91
N GLY A 121 -18.13 -4.42 -3.24
CA GLY A 121 -18.63 -3.06 -3.32
C GLY A 121 -18.47 -2.49 -4.74
N GLN A 122 -17.31 -2.68 -5.36
CA GLN A 122 -17.07 -2.25 -6.74
C GLN A 122 -17.95 -2.98 -7.74
N ASP A 123 -18.17 -4.29 -7.59
CA ASP A 123 -19.06 -5.06 -8.46
C ASP A 123 -20.52 -4.55 -8.38
N ALA A 124 -20.99 -4.24 -7.17
CA ALA A 124 -22.31 -3.66 -6.95
C ALA A 124 -22.45 -2.27 -7.59
N TYR A 125 -21.41 -1.43 -7.46
CA TYR A 125 -21.38 -0.12 -8.12
C TYR A 125 -21.29 -0.24 -9.65
N ALA A 126 -20.54 -1.22 -10.17
CA ALA A 126 -20.45 -1.49 -11.61
C ALA A 126 -21.80 -1.93 -12.18
N ALA A 127 -22.54 -2.78 -11.45
CA ALA A 127 -23.89 -3.18 -11.85
C ALA A 127 -24.85 -1.97 -11.92
N ALA A 128 -24.83 -1.08 -10.93
CA ALA A 128 -25.61 0.16 -10.95
C ALA A 128 -25.19 1.09 -12.10
N GLY A 129 -23.88 1.22 -12.33
CA GLY A 129 -23.31 1.97 -13.45
C GLY A 129 -23.77 1.44 -14.80
N GLY A 130 -23.77 0.12 -15.00
CA GLY A 130 -24.25 -0.51 -16.22
C GLY A 130 -25.75 -0.29 -16.47
N VAL A 131 -26.58 -0.25 -15.42
CA VAL A 131 -28.01 0.12 -15.57
C VAL A 131 -28.15 1.57 -16.02
N ALA A 132 -27.40 2.49 -15.41
CA ALA A 132 -27.41 3.89 -15.80
C ALA A 132 -26.93 4.09 -17.24
N GLU A 133 -25.85 3.40 -17.64
CA GLU A 133 -25.32 3.43 -18.99
C GLU A 133 -26.33 2.93 -20.02
N GLN A 134 -27.02 1.81 -19.75
CA GLN A 134 -28.08 1.30 -20.61
C GLN A 134 -29.25 2.28 -20.75
N ALA A 135 -29.70 2.88 -19.65
CA ALA A 135 -30.81 3.82 -19.66
C ALA A 135 -30.45 5.12 -20.41
N ILE A 136 -29.23 5.64 -20.23
CA ILE A 136 -28.75 6.86 -20.89
C ILE A 136 -28.48 6.60 -22.37
N SER A 137 -27.82 5.50 -22.72
CA SER A 137 -27.58 5.12 -24.12
C SER A 137 -28.89 4.89 -24.88
N GLY A 138 -29.90 4.34 -24.21
CA GLY A 138 -31.24 4.07 -24.75
C GLY A 138 -32.27 5.17 -24.51
N ILE A 139 -31.86 6.41 -24.18
CA ILE A 139 -32.77 7.45 -23.66
C ILE A 139 -33.99 7.70 -24.55
N ARG A 140 -33.81 7.65 -25.87
CA ARG A 140 -34.88 7.88 -26.84
C ARG A 140 -35.98 6.81 -26.73
N THR A 141 -35.60 5.56 -26.47
CA THR A 141 -36.51 4.43 -26.24
C THR A 141 -37.17 4.51 -24.85
N VAL A 142 -36.41 4.87 -23.81
CA VAL A 142 -36.97 4.99 -22.45
C VAL A 142 -38.05 6.07 -22.41
N VAL A 143 -37.81 7.22 -23.05
CA VAL A 143 -38.79 8.32 -23.13
C VAL A 143 -39.98 7.95 -24.02
N SER A 144 -39.76 7.30 -25.17
CA SER A 144 -40.85 6.94 -26.09
C SER A 144 -41.85 5.95 -25.50
N PHE A 145 -41.40 5.07 -24.60
CA PHE A 145 -42.25 4.11 -23.90
C PHE A 145 -42.67 4.58 -22.49
N GLY A 146 -42.31 5.80 -22.07
CA GLY A 146 -42.64 6.32 -20.74
C GLY A 146 -42.02 5.54 -19.57
N GLY A 147 -40.89 4.86 -19.81
CA GLY A 147 -40.27 3.92 -18.86
C GLY A 147 -39.35 4.53 -17.79
N GLN A 148 -39.37 5.86 -17.62
CA GLN A 148 -38.42 6.59 -16.78
C GLN A 148 -38.47 6.15 -15.30
N GLU A 149 -39.67 6.08 -14.73
CA GLU A 149 -39.91 5.57 -13.36
C GLU A 149 -39.37 4.14 -13.17
N ARG A 150 -39.49 3.29 -14.19
CA ARG A 150 -39.03 1.90 -14.12
C ARG A 150 -37.50 1.82 -14.02
N GLU A 151 -36.79 2.58 -14.85
CA GLU A 151 -35.32 2.59 -14.82
C GLU A 151 -34.77 3.30 -13.57
N ILE A 152 -35.45 4.33 -13.06
CA ILE A 152 -35.12 4.96 -11.77
C ILE A 152 -35.22 3.95 -10.63
N ASN A 153 -36.35 3.22 -10.54
CA ASN A 153 -36.53 2.20 -9.50
C ASN A 153 -35.49 1.08 -9.61
N ARG A 154 -35.12 0.66 -10.82
CA ARG A 154 -34.07 -0.32 -11.07
C ARG A 154 -32.69 0.21 -10.64
N TYR A 155 -32.39 1.48 -10.87
CA TYR A 155 -31.16 2.10 -10.40
C TYR A 155 -31.11 2.17 -8.87
N ILE A 156 -32.19 2.64 -8.22
CA ILE A 156 -32.30 2.72 -6.75
C ILE A 156 -32.13 1.35 -6.10
N ALA A 157 -32.74 0.30 -6.66
CA ALA A 157 -32.62 -1.06 -6.13
C ALA A 157 -31.16 -1.57 -6.14
N ASN A 158 -30.41 -1.31 -7.22
CA ASN A 158 -28.98 -1.65 -7.30
C ASN A 158 -28.14 -0.78 -6.34
N LEU A 159 -28.52 0.48 -6.17
CA LEU A 159 -27.83 1.41 -5.28
C LEU A 159 -28.02 1.05 -3.80
N GLU A 160 -29.20 0.54 -3.42
CA GLU A 160 -29.46 0.05 -2.07
C GLU A 160 -28.59 -1.19 -1.74
N TYR A 161 -28.39 -2.07 -2.72
CA TYR A 161 -27.48 -3.21 -2.56
C TYR A 161 -26.03 -2.75 -2.36
N ALA A 162 -25.56 -1.81 -3.19
CA ALA A 162 -24.23 -1.20 -3.02
C ALA A 162 -24.08 -0.50 -1.66
N TYR A 163 -25.12 0.22 -1.21
CA TYR A 163 -25.13 0.88 0.10
C TYR A 163 -25.03 -0.11 1.26
N LYS A 164 -25.78 -1.23 1.22
CA LYS A 164 -25.71 -2.28 2.25
C LYS A 164 -24.32 -2.93 2.29
N ALA A 165 -23.72 -3.19 1.12
CA ALA A 165 -22.35 -3.71 1.03
C ALA A 165 -21.33 -2.71 1.59
N GLY A 166 -21.43 -1.44 1.22
CA GLY A 166 -20.57 -0.36 1.72
C GLY A 166 -20.69 -0.17 3.24
N ARG A 167 -21.90 -0.23 3.80
CA ARG A 167 -22.12 -0.15 5.26
C ARG A 167 -21.46 -1.32 5.99
N LYS A 168 -21.57 -2.54 5.46
CA LYS A 168 -20.89 -3.71 6.04
C LYS A 168 -19.38 -3.55 6.00
N LYS A 169 -18.83 -3.11 4.86
CA LYS A 169 -17.39 -2.80 4.71
C LYS A 169 -16.93 -1.77 5.75
N ALA A 170 -17.69 -0.69 5.96
CA ALA A 170 -17.34 0.34 6.93
C ALA A 170 -17.27 -0.21 8.37
N ILE A 171 -18.23 -1.05 8.76
CA ILE A 171 -18.24 -1.69 10.10
C ILE A 171 -17.04 -2.63 10.25
N VAL A 172 -16.79 -3.50 9.26
CA VAL A 172 -15.67 -4.45 9.28
C VAL A 172 -14.33 -3.71 9.34
N SER A 173 -14.18 -2.65 8.54
CA SER A 173 -12.98 -1.81 8.54
C SER A 173 -12.79 -1.08 9.87
N GLY A 174 -13.88 -0.56 10.46
CA GLY A 174 -13.83 0.12 11.76
C GLY A 174 -13.42 -0.80 12.91
N ILE A 175 -14.02 -2.00 12.98
CA ILE A 175 -13.65 -3.03 13.97
C ILE A 175 -12.21 -3.52 13.74
N GLY A 176 -11.81 -3.70 12.48
CA GLY A 176 -10.45 -4.08 12.12
C GLY A 176 -9.43 -3.05 12.61
N LEU A 177 -9.64 -1.78 12.30
CA LEU A 177 -8.74 -0.70 12.71
C LEU A 177 -8.71 -0.52 14.23
N GLY A 178 -9.87 -0.60 14.88
CA GLY A 178 -9.98 -0.53 16.34
C GLY A 178 -9.24 -1.68 17.04
N SER A 179 -9.38 -2.91 16.53
CA SER A 179 -8.67 -4.07 17.09
C SER A 179 -7.15 -3.99 16.91
N MET A 180 -6.66 -3.48 15.77
CA MET A 180 -5.23 -3.18 15.58
C MET A 180 -4.71 -2.15 16.59
N MET A 181 -5.42 -1.03 16.77
CA MET A 181 -5.02 0.02 17.71
C MET A 181 -4.98 -0.52 19.14
N LEU A 182 -5.94 -1.37 19.53
CA LEU A 182 -5.98 -2.00 20.83
C LEU A 182 -4.77 -2.92 21.05
N ILE A 183 -4.42 -3.76 20.07
CA ILE A 183 -3.24 -4.64 20.14
C ILE A 183 -1.97 -3.79 20.25
N MET A 184 -1.86 -2.69 19.50
CA MET A 184 -0.71 -1.79 19.51
C MET A 184 -0.51 -1.16 20.89
N TYR A 185 -1.53 -0.51 21.46
CA TYR A 185 -1.42 0.09 22.80
C TYR A 185 -1.24 -0.96 23.90
N GLY A 186 -1.87 -2.13 23.77
CA GLY A 186 -1.65 -3.26 24.67
C GLY A 186 -0.21 -3.75 24.65
N SER A 187 0.42 -3.79 23.45
CA SER A 187 1.84 -4.15 23.30
C SER A 187 2.77 -3.16 24.02
N TYR A 188 2.45 -1.86 23.98
CA TYR A 188 3.24 -0.85 24.69
C TYR A 188 3.11 -1.03 26.20
N GLY A 189 1.88 -1.24 26.69
CA GLY A 189 1.64 -1.51 28.11
C GLY A 189 2.44 -2.73 28.59
N LEU A 190 2.43 -3.82 27.82
CA LEU A 190 3.18 -5.03 28.12
C LEU A 190 4.69 -4.80 28.08
N ALA A 191 5.18 -4.03 27.10
CA ALA A 191 6.60 -3.66 26.97
C ALA A 191 7.11 -2.91 28.20
N PHE A 192 6.37 -1.90 28.65
CA PHE A 192 6.76 -1.09 29.81
C PHE A 192 6.57 -1.85 31.12
N TRP A 193 5.52 -2.65 31.25
CA TRP A 193 5.31 -3.47 32.44
C TRP A 193 6.43 -4.50 32.64
N TYR A 194 6.74 -5.29 31.60
CA TYR A 194 7.83 -6.26 31.65
C TYR A 194 9.20 -5.59 31.74
N GLY A 195 9.39 -4.47 31.02
CA GLY A 195 10.59 -3.65 31.10
C GLY A 195 10.84 -3.12 32.52
N SER A 196 9.79 -2.69 33.23
CA SER A 196 9.87 -2.24 34.62
C SER A 196 10.35 -3.34 35.57
N ILE A 197 9.80 -4.56 35.43
CA ILE A 197 10.24 -5.72 36.22
C ILE A 197 11.74 -6.02 35.98
N LEU A 198 12.20 -5.89 34.74
CA LEU A 198 13.59 -6.12 34.37
C LEU A 198 14.55 -5.07 34.94
N ILE A 199 14.08 -3.82 35.08
CA ILE A 199 14.82 -2.73 35.74
C ILE A 199 14.93 -3.00 37.25
N VAL A 200 13.82 -3.44 37.89
CA VAL A 200 13.81 -3.77 39.33
C VAL A 200 14.74 -4.93 39.66
N ASN A 201 14.85 -5.92 38.76
CA ASN A 201 15.76 -7.05 38.93
C ASN A 201 17.24 -6.72 38.64
N HIS A 202 17.58 -5.46 38.39
CA HIS A 202 18.93 -5.00 38.01
C HIS A 202 19.53 -5.68 36.76
N ASP A 203 18.69 -6.30 35.92
CA ASP A 203 19.09 -6.99 34.68
C ASP A 203 19.33 -6.00 33.53
N MET A 204 18.63 -4.85 33.52
CA MET A 204 18.71 -3.82 32.47
C MET A 204 18.56 -2.41 33.04
N SER A 205 19.23 -1.43 32.40
CA SER A 205 18.98 -0.01 32.68
C SER A 205 17.70 0.48 31.99
N GLY A 206 17.03 1.47 32.58
CA GLY A 206 15.85 2.10 31.96
C GLY A 206 16.14 2.67 30.56
N ALA A 207 17.36 3.15 30.33
CA ALA A 207 17.79 3.62 29.01
C ALA A 207 17.84 2.49 27.97
N ASP A 208 18.28 1.29 28.36
CA ASP A 208 18.34 0.14 27.45
C ASP A 208 16.95 -0.39 27.13
N VAL A 209 16.00 -0.35 28.08
CA VAL A 209 14.59 -0.69 27.83
C VAL A 209 13.97 0.24 26.78
N LEU A 210 14.17 1.56 26.92
CA LEU A 210 13.68 2.54 25.94
C LEU A 210 14.34 2.35 24.57
N ASN A 211 15.65 2.11 24.53
CA ASN A 211 16.36 1.84 23.28
C ASN A 211 15.82 0.60 22.56
N VAL A 212 15.61 -0.50 23.27
CA VAL A 212 15.05 -1.74 22.71
C VAL A 212 13.63 -1.49 22.19
N PHE A 213 12.79 -0.80 22.97
CA PHE A 213 11.42 -0.48 22.58
C PHE A 213 11.37 0.35 21.28
N PHE A 214 12.11 1.47 21.22
CA PHE A 214 12.12 2.31 20.02
C PHE A 214 12.76 1.62 18.83
N ALA A 215 13.85 0.86 19.01
CA ALA A 215 14.51 0.14 17.93
C ALA A 215 13.60 -0.89 17.27
N ILE A 216 12.87 -1.67 18.09
CA ILE A 216 11.90 -2.65 17.61
C ILE A 216 10.71 -1.96 16.95
N PHE A 217 10.20 -0.89 17.55
CA PHE A 217 9.04 -0.18 17.02
C PHE A 217 9.34 0.47 15.66
N ILE A 218 10.47 1.18 15.54
CA ILE A 218 10.93 1.76 14.28
C ILE A 218 11.20 0.68 13.24
N GLY A 219 11.82 -0.44 13.64
CA GLY A 219 12.06 -1.57 12.74
C GLY A 219 10.77 -2.16 12.19
N ALA A 220 9.79 -2.42 13.04
CA ALA A 220 8.49 -2.96 12.63
C ALA A 220 7.69 -2.01 11.74
N PHE A 221 7.71 -0.70 12.07
CA PHE A 221 7.05 0.31 11.25
C PHE A 221 7.70 0.44 9.87
N SER A 222 9.02 0.25 9.79
CA SER A 222 9.76 0.24 8.52
C SER A 222 9.29 -0.89 7.59
N VAL A 223 9.03 -2.09 8.13
CA VAL A 223 8.49 -3.21 7.33
C VAL A 223 7.08 -2.90 6.83
N GLY A 224 6.24 -2.29 7.67
CA GLY A 224 4.89 -1.86 7.27
C GLY A 224 4.92 -0.87 6.11
N ASN A 225 5.85 0.10 6.16
CA ASN A 225 6.01 1.09 5.08
C ASN A 225 6.70 0.53 3.83
N ALA A 226 7.50 -0.52 3.94
CA ALA A 226 8.14 -1.16 2.79
C ALA A 226 7.14 -1.90 1.88
N ALA A 227 6.09 -2.51 2.46
CA ALA A 227 5.11 -3.32 1.73
C ALA A 227 4.47 -2.65 0.50
N PRO A 228 3.95 -1.41 0.57
CA PRO A 228 3.35 -0.75 -0.60
C PRO A 228 4.37 -0.48 -1.71
N HIS A 229 5.66 -0.28 -1.40
CA HIS A 229 6.70 -0.02 -2.40
C HIS A 229 7.14 -1.27 -3.17
N ILE A 230 6.87 -2.46 -2.64
CA ILE A 230 7.19 -3.74 -3.31
C ILE A 230 6.06 -4.13 -4.28
N THR A 231 4.84 -3.68 -4.01
CA THR A 231 3.62 -4.14 -4.72
C THR A 231 3.09 -3.13 -5.74
N SER A 232 3.64 -1.90 -5.74
CA SER A 232 3.28 -0.82 -6.68
C SER A 232 4.44 -0.57 -7.64
#